data_AF-A0A927P9B9-F1
#
_entry.id   AF-A0A927P9B9-F1
#
_cell.length_a   1.000
_cell.length_b   1.000
_cell.length_c   1.000
_cell.angle_alpha   90.00
_cell.angle_beta   90.00
_cell.angle_gamma   90.00
#
_symmetry.space_group_name_H-M   'P 1'
#
loop_
_entity.id
_entity.type
_entity.pdbx_description
1 polymer ?
#
loop_
_entity_poly.entity_id
_entity_poly.type
_entity_poly.pdbx_seq_one_letter_code
_entity_poly.pdbx_strand_id
1 'polypeptide(L)'
;MNREQAARKKHNSGYSCASAVYSAFNDVVSGTSPIPRSEDGKCGAVLAAEKVLRQLGYNSQAFDQQFVRQFGSLKCDELRRARYSCNDLVGVAADFAAKTINN
;
A
#
# COMPACT_ATOMS: atom_id res chain seq x y z
N MET A 1 8.59 14.63 -5.43
CA MET A 1 7.67 13.55 -5.82
C MET A 1 7.04 13.04 -4.54
N ASN A 2 5.71 13.03 -4.43
CA ASN A 2 5.04 12.52 -3.23
C ASN A 2 5.05 10.97 -3.20
N ARG A 3 4.63 10.37 -2.07
CA ARG A 3 4.64 8.91 -1.88
C ARG A 3 3.76 8.18 -2.90
N GLU A 4 2.61 8.76 -3.26
CA GLU A 4 1.74 8.26 -4.32
C GLU A 4 2.46 8.16 -5.67
N GLN A 5 3.00 9.29 -6.15
CA GLN A 5 3.69 9.37 -7.44
C GLN A 5 4.89 8.44 -7.49
N ALA A 6 5.64 8.33 -6.38
CA ALA A 6 6.77 7.42 -6.24
C ALA A 6 6.32 5.96 -6.39
N ALA A 7 5.26 5.56 -5.68
CA ALA A 7 4.74 4.20 -5.72
C ALA A 7 4.18 3.85 -7.11
N ARG A 8 3.39 4.73 -7.72
CA ARG A 8 2.86 4.54 -9.09
C ARG A 8 3.98 4.40 -10.12
N LYS A 9 5.01 5.25 -10.04
CA LYS A 9 6.17 5.19 -10.93
C LYS A 9 6.91 3.86 -10.81
N LYS A 10 7.14 3.38 -9.58
CA LYS A 10 7.80 2.09 -9.32
C LYS A 10 6.96 0.93 -9.86
N HIS A 11 5.65 0.95 -9.63
CA HIS A 11 4.77 -0.10 -10.15
C HIS A 11 4.79 -0.15 -11.68
N ASN A 12 4.72 1.01 -12.35
CA ASN A 12 4.81 1.09 -13.81
C ASN A 12 6.18 0.66 -14.35
N SER A 13 7.21 0.61 -13.49
CA SER A 13 8.54 0.11 -13.82
C SER A 13 8.71 -1.39 -13.52
N GLY A 14 7.62 -2.13 -13.34
CA GLY A 14 7.62 -3.60 -13.16
C GLY A 14 7.70 -4.08 -11.71
N TYR A 15 7.65 -3.18 -10.72
CA TYR A 15 7.61 -3.59 -9.31
C TYR A 15 6.25 -4.22 -8.99
N SER A 16 6.24 -5.23 -8.12
CA SER A 16 5.02 -5.75 -7.53
C SER A 16 4.30 -4.66 -6.73
N CYS A 17 2.99 -4.81 -6.46
CA CYS A 17 2.25 -3.81 -5.68
C CYS A 17 2.89 -3.54 -4.31
N ALA A 18 3.32 -4.61 -3.62
CA ALA A 18 3.97 -4.50 -2.32
C ALA A 18 5.33 -3.79 -2.44
N SER A 19 6.16 -4.20 -3.39
CA SER A 19 7.49 -3.60 -3.59
C SER A 19 7.41 -2.14 -4.02
N ALA A 20 6.39 -1.77 -4.81
CA ALA A 20 6.17 -0.40 -5.25
C ALA A 20 5.82 0.54 -4.09
N VAL A 21 4.86 0.15 -3.24
CA VAL A 21 4.51 0.92 -2.04
C VAL A 21 5.69 0.96 -1.08
N TYR A 22 6.30 -0.18 -0.76
CA TYR A 22 7.41 -0.23 0.20
C TYR A 22 8.62 0.61 -0.26
N SER A 23 8.97 0.53 -1.55
CA SER A 23 10.06 1.34 -2.13
C SER A 23 9.75 2.84 -2.09
N ALA A 24 8.48 3.24 -2.02
CA ALA A 24 8.12 4.65 -1.90
C ALA A 24 8.44 5.23 -0.53
N PHE A 25 8.79 4.41 0.48
CA PHE A 25 9.14 4.82 1.85
C PHE A 25 10.55 4.40 2.26
N ASN A 26 11.41 4.01 1.32
CA ASN A 26 12.74 3.44 1.61
C ASN A 26 13.74 4.38 2.33
N ASP A 27 13.43 5.66 2.43
CA ASP A 27 14.14 6.68 3.20
C ASP A 27 13.76 6.70 4.68
N VAL A 28 12.61 6.12 5.06
CA VAL A 28 12.11 6.09 6.44
C VAL A 28 11.87 4.68 6.98
N VAL A 29 11.90 3.66 6.12
CA VAL A 29 11.78 2.25 6.51
C VAL A 29 12.93 1.41 5.96
N SER A 30 13.19 0.25 6.58
CA SER A 30 14.27 -0.65 6.19
C SER A 30 13.79 -2.10 6.00
N GLY A 31 14.57 -2.89 5.26
CA GLY A 31 14.26 -4.30 4.98
C GLY A 31 13.51 -4.53 3.67
N THR A 32 12.81 -5.65 3.57
CA THR A 32 12.15 -6.13 2.34
C THR A 32 10.66 -5.85 2.34
N SER A 33 10.05 -5.67 1.15
CA SER A 33 8.60 -5.60 1.03
C SER A 33 7.95 -6.92 1.45
N PRO A 34 6.71 -6.91 1.99
CA PRO A 34 5.99 -8.13 2.29
C PRO A 34 5.67 -8.90 1.00
N ILE A 35 5.44 -10.21 1.14
CA ILE A 35 4.99 -11.06 0.04
C ILE A 35 3.53 -10.67 -0.30
N PRO A 36 3.18 -10.34 -1.55
CA PRO A 36 1.80 -10.02 -1.90
C PRO A 36 0.84 -11.18 -1.55
N ARG A 37 -0.38 -10.86 -1.07
CA ARG A 37 -1.42 -11.85 -0.72
C ARG A 37 -1.07 -12.84 0.39
N SER A 38 0.01 -12.60 1.15
CA SER A 38 0.49 -13.53 2.18
C SER A 38 -0.42 -13.64 3.40
N GLU A 39 -1.25 -12.63 3.66
CA GLU A 39 -2.19 -12.62 4.80
C GLU A 39 -3.61 -12.68 4.25
N ASP A 40 -4.21 -13.87 4.21
CA ASP A 40 -5.62 -14.09 3.78
C ASP A 40 -6.00 -13.41 2.44
N GLY A 41 -5.08 -13.44 1.47
CA GLY A 41 -5.31 -12.84 0.15
C GLY A 41 -5.28 -11.30 0.12
N LYS A 42 -4.86 -10.64 1.20
CA LYS A 42 -4.78 -9.18 1.31
C LYS A 42 -3.92 -8.56 0.20
N CYS A 43 -4.35 -7.41 -0.31
CA CYS A 43 -3.66 -6.67 -1.35
C CYS A 43 -2.21 -6.36 -0.96
N GLY A 44 -1.27 -6.61 -1.87
CA GLY A 44 0.15 -6.34 -1.61
C GLY A 44 0.45 -4.88 -1.28
N ALA A 45 -0.30 -3.93 -1.88
CA ALA A 45 -0.16 -2.51 -1.57
C ALA A 45 -0.58 -2.20 -0.11
N VAL A 46 -1.67 -2.81 0.35
CA VAL A 46 -2.19 -2.69 1.72
C VAL A 46 -1.19 -3.29 2.70
N LEU A 47 -0.71 -4.52 2.44
CA LEU A 47 0.30 -5.18 3.28
C LEU A 47 1.57 -4.34 3.45
N ALA A 48 2.05 -3.75 2.35
CA ALA A 48 3.24 -2.90 2.39
C ALA A 48 3.00 -1.60 3.18
N ALA A 49 1.85 -0.96 3.01
CA ALA A 49 1.47 0.22 3.77
C ALA A 49 1.36 -0.09 5.27
N GLU A 50 0.67 -1.16 5.66
CA GLU A 50 0.58 -1.61 7.05
C GLU A 50 1.97 -1.88 7.64
N LYS A 51 2.86 -2.56 6.89
CA LYS A 51 4.22 -2.81 7.35
C LYS A 51 5.00 -1.51 7.57
N VAL A 52 4.88 -0.54 6.67
CA VAL A 52 5.50 0.79 6.83
C VAL A 52 5.00 1.46 8.10
N LEU A 53 3.69 1.51 8.32
CA LEU A 53 3.09 2.10 9.52
C LEU A 53 3.58 1.41 10.79
N ARG A 54 3.58 0.07 10.83
CA ARG A 54 4.08 -0.70 11.97
C ARG A 54 5.54 -0.42 12.30
N GLN A 55 6.41 -0.30 11.29
CA GLN A 55 7.83 0.02 11.51
C GLN A 55 8.06 1.44 12.04
N LEU A 56 7.16 2.37 11.71
CA LEU A 56 7.22 3.75 12.18
C LEU A 56 6.46 3.95 13.51
N GLY A 57 5.90 2.89 14.10
CA GLY A 57 5.17 2.96 15.37
C GLY A 57 3.71 3.39 15.26
N TYR A 58 3.13 3.41 14.06
CA TYR A 58 1.73 3.80 13.81
C TYR A 58 0.81 2.57 13.72
N ASN A 59 -0.43 2.74 14.17
CA ASN A 59 -1.49 1.76 13.98
C ASN A 59 -2.07 1.85 12.55
N SER A 60 -2.27 0.71 11.88
CA SER A 60 -2.85 0.67 10.53
C SER A 60 -4.37 0.75 10.47
N GLN A 61 -5.08 0.69 11.59
CA GLN A 61 -6.55 0.63 11.61
C GLN A 61 -7.21 1.82 10.89
N ALA A 62 -6.71 3.03 11.10
CA ALA A 62 -7.22 4.22 10.42
C ALA A 62 -6.97 4.16 8.91
N PHE A 63 -5.80 3.66 8.50
CA PHE A 63 -5.46 3.41 7.11
C PHE A 63 -6.40 2.37 6.49
N ASP A 64 -6.62 1.23 7.15
CA ASP A 64 -7.48 0.14 6.67
C ASP A 64 -8.92 0.62 6.48
N GLN A 65 -9.44 1.39 7.44
CA GLN A 65 -10.77 1.99 7.34
C GLN A 65 -10.88 2.95 6.15
N GLN A 66 -9.87 3.79 5.91
CA GLN A 66 -9.85 4.69 4.76
C GLN A 66 -9.79 3.92 3.45
N PHE A 67 -8.94 2.88 3.38
CA PHE A 67 -8.80 2.05 2.20
C PHE A 67 -10.09 1.29 1.86
N VAL A 68 -10.75 0.70 2.87
CA VAL A 68 -12.04 0.04 2.70
C VAL A 68 -13.14 1.04 2.32
N ARG A 69 -13.16 2.25 2.90
CA ARG A 69 -14.11 3.29 2.47
C ARG A 69 -13.94 3.66 1.00
N GLN A 70 -12.72 3.66 0.49
CA GLN A 70 -12.42 4.02 -0.90
C GLN A 70 -12.68 2.87 -1.88
N PHE A 71 -12.28 1.63 -1.53
CA PHE A 71 -12.25 0.51 -2.48
C PHE A 71 -13.15 -0.67 -2.11
N GLY A 72 -13.78 -0.64 -0.94
CA GLY A 72 -14.73 -1.66 -0.47
C GLY A 72 -14.11 -2.94 0.10
N SER A 73 -12.80 -3.16 -0.07
CA SER A 73 -12.12 -4.37 0.43
C SER A 73 -10.62 -4.17 0.65
N LEU A 74 -10.02 -5.02 1.47
CA LEU A 74 -8.57 -5.18 1.59
C LEU A 74 -8.03 -6.37 0.77
N LYS A 75 -8.89 -7.25 0.26
CA LYS A 75 -8.50 -8.49 -0.44
C LYS A 75 -8.25 -8.25 -1.91
N CYS A 76 -7.12 -8.76 -2.41
CA CYS A 76 -6.67 -8.51 -3.78
C CYS A 76 -7.69 -9.01 -4.82
N ASP A 77 -8.27 -10.19 -4.61
CA ASP A 77 -9.20 -10.79 -5.58
C ASP A 77 -10.53 -10.03 -5.64
N GLU A 78 -11.01 -9.52 -4.51
CA GLU A 78 -12.22 -8.70 -4.45
C GLU A 78 -12.00 -7.37 -5.17
N LEU A 79 -10.87 -6.71 -4.93
CA LEU A 79 -10.47 -5.48 -5.61
C LEU A 79 -10.32 -5.68 -7.13
N ARG A 80 -9.77 -6.83 -7.55
CA ARG A 80 -9.64 -7.19 -8.97
C ARG A 80 -11.00 -7.50 -9.61
N ARG A 81 -11.92 -8.17 -8.90
CA ARG A 81 -13.31 -8.38 -9.36
C ARG A 81 -14.06 -7.06 -9.53
N ALA A 82 -13.80 -6.10 -8.65
CA ALA A 82 -14.31 -4.73 -8.75
C ALA A 82 -13.62 -3.88 -9.84
N ARG A 83 -12.69 -4.47 -10.62
CA ARG A 83 -11.97 -3.84 -11.74
C ARG A 83 -11.08 -2.66 -11.36
N TYR A 84 -10.65 -2.55 -10.11
CA TYR A 84 -9.65 -1.54 -9.73
C TYR A 84 -8.29 -1.85 -10.36
N SER A 85 -7.63 -0.81 -10.86
CA SER A 85 -6.25 -0.90 -11.35
C SER A 85 -5.28 -1.10 -10.19
N CYS A 86 -4.34 -2.02 -10.33
CA CYS A 86 -3.27 -2.20 -9.35
C CYS A 86 -2.43 -0.91 -9.17
N ASN A 87 -2.30 -0.09 -10.21
CA ASN A 87 -1.58 1.18 -10.12
C ASN A 87 -2.31 2.18 -9.20
N ASP A 88 -3.65 2.22 -9.27
CA ASP A 88 -4.45 3.08 -8.40
C ASP A 88 -4.40 2.61 -6.95
N LEU A 89 -4.54 1.30 -6.72
CA LEU A 89 -4.44 0.71 -5.39
C LEU A 89 -3.08 1.00 -4.75
N VAL A 90 -1.99 0.93 -5.52
CA VAL A 90 -0.63 1.26 -5.07
C VAL A 90 -0.49 2.74 -4.74
N GLY A 91 -0.96 3.62 -5.62
CA GLY A 91 -0.87 5.07 -5.42
C GLY A 91 -1.62 5.52 -4.18
N VAL A 92 -2.88 5.11 -4.06
CA VAL A 92 -3.75 5.48 -2.93
C VAL A 92 -3.27 4.86 -1.62
N ALA A 93 -2.80 3.60 -1.63
CA ALA A 93 -2.22 3.01 -0.42
C ALA A 93 -1.01 3.82 0.10
N ALA A 94 -0.13 4.26 -0.80
CA ALA A 94 1.03 5.06 -0.43
C ALA A 94 0.62 6.48 0.05
N ASP A 95 -0.40 7.10 -0.55
CA ASP A 95 -0.94 8.37 -0.08
C ASP A 95 -1.55 8.27 1.32
N PHE A 96 -2.43 7.28 1.56
CA PHE A 96 -3.10 7.11 2.84
C PHE A 96 -2.11 6.77 3.96
N ALA A 97 -1.10 5.94 3.69
CA ALA A 97 -0.02 5.68 4.64
C ALA A 97 0.74 6.96 4.97
N ALA A 98 1.09 7.77 3.96
CA ALA A 98 1.78 9.05 4.16
C ALA A 98 0.95 10.04 5.00
N LYS A 99 -0.36 10.11 4.75
CA LYS A 99 -1.28 10.95 5.54
C LYS A 99 -1.39 10.46 6.98
N THR A 100 -1.37 9.15 7.20
CA THR A 100 -1.41 8.57 8.55
C THR A 100 -0.14 8.90 9.35
N ILE A 101 1.02 9.00 8.69
CA ILE A 101 2.30 9.34 9.34
C ILE A 101 2.42 10.84 9.67
N ASN A 102 1.75 11.72 8.92
CA ASN A 102 1.84 13.17 9.08
C ASN A 102 0.70 13.79 9.92
N ASN A 103 -0.17 12.95 10.49
CA ASN A 103 -1.22 13.36 11.44
C ASN A 103 -0.78 13.00 12.86
#